data_AF-A0A3M2DQH7-F1
#
_entry.id   AF-A0A3M2DQH7-F1
#
_cell.length_a   1.000
_cell.length_b   1.000
_cell.length_c   1.000
_cell.angle_alpha   90.00
_cell.angle_beta   90.00
_cell.angle_gamma   90.00
#
_symmetry.space_group_name_H-M   'P 1'
#
loop_
_entity.id
_entity.type
_entity.pdbx_description
1 polymer ?
#
loop_
_entity_poly.entity_id
_entity_poly.type
_entity_poly.pdbx_seq_one_letter_code
_entity_poly.pdbx_strand_id
1 'polypeptide(L)'
;MKGGGEVQGVKKGAPHLLVSVCCGKVGTVIELKRVKGGRLSDEQKDWLGELANRNWHTTGCKDAGEVADTLEQLGYLDRRLE
;
A
#
# COMPACT_ATOMS: atom_id res chain seq x y z
N MET A 1 9.35 19.50 -8.51
CA MET A 1 8.07 19.26 -9.22
C MET A 1 6.94 19.74 -8.32
N LYS A 2 6.18 20.76 -8.76
CA LYS A 2 4.89 21.15 -8.20
C LYS A 2 3.80 20.45 -9.02
N GLY A 3 2.78 19.91 -8.37
CA GLY A 3 1.65 19.28 -9.03
C GLY A 3 0.89 18.31 -8.12
N GLY A 4 0.33 18.81 -7.02
CA GLY A 4 -0.69 18.07 -6.28
C GLY A 4 -2.04 18.35 -6.94
N GLY A 5 -2.51 17.45 -7.81
CA GLY A 5 -3.87 17.51 -8.33
C GLY A 5 -4.84 17.08 -7.25
N GLU A 6 -5.67 18.00 -6.74
CA GLU A 6 -6.82 17.63 -5.94
C GLU A 6 -7.83 16.90 -6.83
N VAL A 7 -7.91 15.59 -6.65
CA VAL A 7 -8.98 14.76 -7.22
C VAL A 7 -10.17 14.86 -6.25
N GLN A 8 -11.32 15.35 -6.74
CA GLN A 8 -12.51 15.48 -5.90
C GLN A 8 -12.92 14.12 -5.32
N GLY A 9 -13.16 14.07 -4.01
CA GLY A 9 -13.55 12.85 -3.28
C GLY A 9 -12.39 12.02 -2.71
N VAL A 10 -11.14 12.38 -3.00
CA VAL A 10 -9.96 11.72 -2.41
C VAL A 10 -9.56 12.44 -1.13
N LYS A 11 -9.65 11.78 0.04
CA LYS A 11 -9.09 12.38 1.25
C LYS A 11 -7.56 12.46 1.12
N LYS A 12 -6.99 13.53 1.67
CA LYS A 12 -5.55 13.72 1.76
C LYS A 12 -4.87 12.47 2.36
N GLY A 13 -3.77 12.04 1.76
CA GLY A 13 -3.00 10.88 2.22
C GLY A 13 -3.53 9.52 1.73
N ALA A 14 -4.42 9.50 0.74
CA ALA A 14 -4.86 8.25 0.12
C ALA A 14 -3.66 7.38 -0.33
N PRO A 15 -3.74 6.04 -0.17
CA PRO A 15 -2.64 5.14 -0.49
C PRO A 15 -2.24 5.19 -1.96
N HIS A 16 -0.93 5.07 -2.24
CA HIS A 16 -0.40 5.16 -3.60
C HIS A 16 -0.68 3.90 -4.46
N LEU A 17 -0.85 2.72 -3.85
CA LEU A 17 -1.13 1.47 -4.57
C LEU A 17 -2.19 0.63 -3.82
N LEU A 18 -3.20 0.19 -4.57
CA LEU A 18 -4.23 -0.74 -4.11
C LEU A 18 -4.19 -1.99 -4.99
N VAL A 19 -3.92 -3.15 -4.40
CA VAL A 19 -3.91 -4.44 -5.08
C VAL A 19 -5.03 -5.31 -4.51
N SER A 20 -6.12 -5.48 -5.25
CA SER A 20 -7.24 -6.32 -4.84
C SER A 20 -7.13 -7.71 -5.46
N VAL A 21 -6.71 -8.70 -4.67
CA VAL A 21 -6.84 -10.11 -5.02
C VAL A 21 -7.33 -10.86 -3.78
N CYS A 22 -8.49 -11.53 -3.91
CA CYS A 22 -9.21 -12.17 -2.81
C CYS A 22 -8.51 -13.45 -2.35
N CYS A 23 -7.87 -13.40 -1.18
CA CYS A 23 -7.28 -14.55 -0.49
C CYS A 23 -7.60 -14.53 1.01
N GLY A 24 -8.89 -14.57 1.37
CA GLY A 24 -9.36 -14.51 2.77
C GLY A 24 -9.32 -13.11 3.43
N LYS A 25 -8.73 -12.12 2.75
CA LYS A 25 -8.83 -10.69 3.01
C LYS A 25 -9.61 -10.00 1.89
N VAL A 26 -10.09 -8.78 2.14
CA VAL A 26 -10.75 -7.98 1.09
C VAL A 26 -9.76 -7.61 -0.03
N GLY A 27 -8.51 -7.38 0.34
CA GLY A 27 -7.42 -7.06 -0.57
C GLY A 27 -6.21 -6.53 0.19
N THR A 28 -5.23 -6.02 -0.54
CA THR A 28 -3.97 -5.50 -0.02
C THR A 28 -3.73 -4.05 -0.43
N VAL A 29 -3.38 -3.22 0.54
CA VAL A 29 -3.03 -1.82 0.35
C VAL A 29 -1.55 -1.65 0.63
N ILE A 30 -0.81 -1.11 -0.34
CA ILE A 30 0.63 -0.87 -0.22
C ILE A 30 0.88 0.62 -0.37
N GLU A 31 1.43 1.22 0.69
CA GLU A 31 1.83 2.62 0.69
C GLU A 31 3.33 2.73 0.40
N LEU A 32 3.67 3.14 -0.82
CA LEU A 32 5.06 3.31 -1.26
C LEU A 32 5.69 4.58 -0.67
N LYS A 33 6.82 4.42 0.02
CA LYS A 33 7.62 5.52 0.56
C LYS A 33 8.99 5.54 -0.09
N ARG A 34 9.64 6.70 -0.10
CA ARG A 34 11.05 6.81 -0.50
C ARG A 34 11.94 6.14 0.55
N VAL A 35 12.93 5.35 0.10
CA VAL A 35 13.96 4.74 0.97
C VAL A 35 14.59 5.77 1.92
N LYS A 36 14.95 6.96 1.42
CA LYS A 36 15.49 8.05 2.24
C LYS A 36 14.44 9.11 2.55
N GLY A 37 14.15 9.30 3.83
CA GLY A 37 13.25 10.35 4.32
C GLY A 37 11.76 10.11 4.09
N GLY A 38 11.37 8.97 3.48
CA GLY A 38 9.98 8.56 3.39
C GLY A 38 9.50 8.00 4.73
N ARG A 39 8.45 8.61 5.28
CA ARG A 39 7.73 8.10 6.46
C ARG A 39 6.24 8.20 6.20
N LEU A 40 5.45 7.33 6.82
CA LEU A 40 4.01 7.49 6.86
C LEU A 40 3.68 8.79 7.62
N SER A 41 2.89 9.67 7.02
CA SER A 41 2.27 10.75 7.77
C SER A 41 1.22 10.19 8.72
N ASP A 42 0.77 10.97 9.69
CA ASP A 42 -0.23 10.51 10.65
C ASP A 42 -1.55 10.20 9.95
N GLU A 43 -1.96 11.00 8.96
CA GLU A 43 -3.16 10.73 8.17
C GLU A 43 -3.07 9.44 7.35
N GLN A 44 -1.86 9.09 6.88
CA GLN A 44 -1.63 7.82 6.18
C GLN A 44 -1.74 6.63 7.14
N LYS A 45 -1.24 6.76 8.37
CA LYS A 45 -1.39 5.71 9.39
C LYS A 45 -2.85 5.49 9.75
N ASP A 46 -3.62 6.57 9.89
CA ASP A 46 -5.05 6.51 10.18
C ASP A 46 -5.79 5.75 9.08
N TRP A 47 -5.51 6.06 7.81
CA TRP A 47 -6.06 5.34 6.67
C TRP A 47 -5.74 3.84 6.68
N LEU A 48 -4.47 3.48 6.88
CA LEU A 48 -4.05 2.08 6.92
C LEU A 48 -4.68 1.34 8.11
N GLY A 49 -4.89 2.02 9.24
CA GLY A 49 -5.59 1.49 10.41
C GLY A 49 -7.07 1.24 10.15
N GLU A 50 -7.78 2.21 9.54
CA GLU A 50 -9.18 2.06 9.16
C GLU A 50 -9.39 0.89 8.18
N LEU A 51 -8.49 0.74 7.21
CA LEU A 51 -8.53 -0.36 6.23
C LEU A 51 -8.25 -1.71 6.89
N ALA A 52 -7.24 -1.79 7.78
CA ALA A 52 -6.94 -3.00 8.54
C ALA A 52 -8.16 -3.44 9.38
N ASN A 53 -8.84 -2.50 10.04
CA ASN A 53 -10.09 -2.76 10.79
C ASN A 53 -11.22 -3.31 9.90
N ARG A 54 -11.17 -3.06 8.60
CA ARG A 54 -12.12 -3.57 7.59
C ARG A 54 -11.62 -4.83 6.89
N ASN A 55 -10.69 -5.55 7.50
CA ASN A 55 -10.12 -6.81 7.00
C ASN A 55 -9.34 -6.69 5.68
N TRP A 56 -8.71 -5.53 5.44
CA TRP A 56 -7.66 -5.39 4.44
C TRP A 56 -6.31 -5.76 5.03
N HIS A 57 -5.39 -6.26 4.20
CA HIS A 57 -3.97 -6.25 4.54
C HIS A 57 -3.42 -4.87 4.19
N THR A 58 -2.65 -4.26 5.08
CA THR A 58 -2.07 -2.93 4.86
C THR A 58 -0.60 -2.94 5.24
N THR A 59 0.26 -2.39 4.37
CA THR A 59 1.69 -2.27 4.65
C THR A 59 2.30 -1.04 3.97
N GLY A 60 3.43 -0.58 4.52
CA GLY A 60 4.26 0.45 3.90
C GLY A 60 5.54 -0.16 3.35
N CYS A 61 5.86 0.11 2.09
CA CYS A 61 7.06 -0.42 1.43
C CYS A 61 7.96 0.73 0.96
N LYS A 62 9.28 0.55 1.01
CA LYS A 62 10.27 1.58 0.66
C LYS A 62 10.77 1.51 -0.77
N ASP A 63 10.62 0.35 -1.41
CA ASP A 63 11.06 0.10 -2.77
C ASP A 63 10.28 -1.07 -3.38
N ALA A 64 10.57 -1.36 -4.65
CA ALA A 64 9.93 -2.44 -5.40
C ALA A 64 10.27 -3.83 -4.85
N GLY A 65 11.42 -4.00 -4.20
CA GLY A 65 11.81 -5.26 -3.59
C GLY A 65 10.90 -5.60 -2.42
N GLU A 66 10.70 -4.65 -1.49
CA GLU A 66 9.77 -4.82 -0.37
C GLU A 66 8.32 -5.07 -0.83
N VAL A 67 7.89 -4.45 -1.94
CA VAL A 67 6.59 -4.75 -2.55
C VAL A 67 6.53 -6.18 -3.06
N ALA A 68 7.52 -6.60 -3.86
CA ALA A 68 7.53 -7.94 -4.41
C ALA A 68 7.61 -9.00 -3.30
N ASP A 69 8.35 -8.75 -2.21
CA ASP A 69 8.47 -9.65 -1.06
C ASP A 69 7.12 -9.77 -0.34
N THR A 70 6.42 -8.64 -0.16
CA THR A 70 5.06 -8.62 0.41
C THR A 70 4.10 -9.42 -0.46
N LEU A 71 4.12 -9.19 -1.78
CA LEU A 71 3.23 -9.89 -2.71
C LEU A 71 3.50 -11.39 -2.73
N GLU A 72 4.75 -11.82 -2.67
CA GLU A 72 5.14 -13.24 -2.58
C GLU A 72 4.67 -13.88 -1.26
N GLN A 73 4.89 -13.21 -0.12
CA GLN A 73 4.43 -13.70 1.19
C GLN A 73 2.90 -13.85 1.27
N LEU A 74 2.17 -12.98 0.57
CA LEU A 74 0.72 -13.04 0.46
C LEU A 74 0.22 -14.03 -0.60
N GLY A 75 1.14 -14.65 -1.35
CA GLY A 75 0.82 -15.63 -2.40
C GLY A 75 0.34 -15.01 -3.71
N TYR A 76 0.55 -13.70 -3.92
CA TYR A 76 0.21 -13.01 -5.16
C TYR A 76 1.28 -13.13 -6.25
N LEU A 77 2.52 -13.48 -5.86
CA LEU A 77 3.64 -13.65 -6.77
C LEU A 77 4.30 -15.00 -6.49
N ASP A 78 4.57 -15.79 -7.54
CA ASP A 78 5.45 -16.97 -7.45
C ASP A 78 6.68 -16.70 -8.31
N ARG A 79 7.81 -16.41 -7.67
CA ARG A 79 9.08 -16.11 -8.35
C ARG A 79 9.81 -17.35 -8.85
N ARG A 80 9.29 -18.55 -8.57
CA ARG A 80 9.89 -19.81 -9.06
C ARG A 80 9.50 -20.11 -10.50
N LEU A 81 8.69 -19.25 -11.13
CA LEU A 81 8.28 -19.35 -12.53
C LEU A 81 9.13 -18.46 -13.46
N GLU A 82 10.17 -17.81 -12.95
CA GLU A 82 11.12 -16.97 -13.71
C GLU A 82 12.39 -17.74 -14.13
#